data_AF-A0A135VII9-F1
#
_entry.id   AF-A0A135VII9-F1
#
_cell.length_a   1.000
_cell.length_b   1.000
_cell.length_c   1.000
_cell.angle_alpha   90.00
_cell.angle_beta   90.00
_cell.angle_gamma   90.00
#
_symmetry.space_group_name_H-M   'P 1'
#
loop_
_entity.id
_entity.type
_entity.pdbx_description
1 polymer ?
#
loop_
_entity_poly.entity_id
_entity_poly.type
_entity_poly.pdbx_seq_one_letter_code
_entity_poly.pdbx_strand_id
1 'polypeptide(L)'
;MQGMRPEGPVMTTTTPYKLVSHDKAIVDLETGCAWVHLVEGNRRVGIAFAGLSRFAVDAIEETEVGALGKSVTTTLDGVQLYLGETTIETASRKAKDSDIGTLGFDGRDGFSDAVDAAIEDKVNGHGRTHLVQSEGNVFLGTDIHSKPIVLVIKGKDLVFVYDENVFSVGEKETVHVDKSGVRIGQREGKTLMISKDGIKGLEGLEHVGSIVEAAVSGALSGLSAIKPWKSLKAVRRLPYAWDDVDEFDWDDD
;
A
#
# COMPACT_ATOMS: atom_id res chain seq x y z
N MET A 1 15.22 3.36 8.04
CA MET A 1 16.17 4.40 7.61
C MET A 1 16.37 5.36 8.78
N GLN A 2 17.60 5.72 9.16
CA GLN A 2 17.90 6.69 10.23
C GLN A 2 19.06 7.60 9.81
N GLY A 3 18.98 8.89 10.12
CA GLY A 3 20.03 9.86 9.80
C GLY A 3 20.04 10.33 8.35
N MET A 4 18.87 10.43 7.73
CA MET A 4 18.71 11.07 6.43
C MET A 4 18.91 12.59 6.57
N ARG A 5 19.62 13.20 5.61
CA ARG A 5 19.87 14.65 5.59
C ARG A 5 20.00 15.16 4.15
N PRO A 6 19.76 16.46 3.91
CA PRO A 6 20.07 17.08 2.63
C PRO A 6 21.59 17.11 2.38
N GLU A 7 22.00 16.92 1.12
CA GLU A 7 23.39 17.02 0.68
C GLU A 7 23.50 17.77 -0.65
N GLY A 8 24.54 18.62 -0.73
CA GLY A 8 24.91 19.33 -1.94
C GLY A 8 24.18 20.66 -2.15
N PRO A 9 24.37 21.30 -3.31
CA PRO A 9 23.72 22.56 -3.59
C PRO A 9 22.21 22.36 -3.83
N VAL A 10 21.41 23.34 -3.40
CA VAL A 10 20.01 23.44 -3.83
C VAL A 10 19.97 23.73 -5.33
N MET A 11 19.16 22.93 -6.03
CA MET A 11 18.94 22.98 -7.47
C MET A 11 17.53 23.49 -7.75
N THR A 12 17.28 23.91 -8.99
CA THR A 12 15.95 24.30 -9.47
C THR A 12 15.67 23.67 -10.82
N THR A 13 14.45 23.21 -11.05
CA THR A 13 14.02 22.68 -12.34
C THR A 13 13.95 23.79 -13.39
N THR A 14 14.46 23.54 -14.59
CA THR A 14 14.44 24.47 -15.74
C THR A 14 13.37 24.11 -16.77
N THR A 15 12.84 22.90 -16.70
CA THR A 15 11.73 22.40 -17.51
C THR A 15 10.84 21.52 -16.65
N PRO A 16 9.57 21.30 -17.02
CA PRO A 16 8.73 20.32 -16.33
C PRO A 16 9.40 18.93 -16.29
N TYR A 17 9.28 18.23 -15.17
CA TYR A 17 9.92 16.94 -14.94
C TYR A 17 8.96 15.96 -14.29
N LYS A 18 8.85 14.76 -14.87
CA LYS A 18 8.06 13.68 -14.31
C LYS A 18 8.91 12.89 -13.33
N LEU A 19 8.75 13.15 -12.04
CA LEU A 19 9.49 12.45 -11.00
C LEU A 19 9.02 11.01 -10.84
N VAL A 20 7.70 10.80 -10.95
CA VAL A 20 7.10 9.46 -11.01
C VAL A 20 6.28 9.37 -12.29
N SER A 21 6.52 8.31 -13.06
CA SER A 21 5.75 7.96 -14.25
C SER A 21 5.43 6.47 -14.23
N HIS A 22 4.37 6.12 -13.50
CA HIS A 22 3.80 4.79 -13.41
C HIS A 22 2.45 4.77 -14.16
N ASP A 23 1.98 3.61 -14.61
CA ASP A 23 0.71 3.49 -15.35
C ASP A 23 -0.50 4.01 -14.55
N LYS A 24 -0.45 3.85 -13.23
CA LYS A 24 -1.48 4.25 -12.26
C LYS A 24 -1.12 5.48 -11.43
N ALA A 25 0.09 6.05 -11.58
CA ALA A 25 0.53 7.15 -10.73
C ALA A 25 1.52 8.10 -11.40
N ILE A 26 1.33 9.39 -11.15
CA ILE A 26 2.16 10.45 -11.68
C ILE A 26 2.49 11.46 -10.57
N VAL A 27 3.76 11.85 -10.51
CA VAL A 27 4.23 13.00 -9.73
C VAL A 27 5.02 13.89 -10.67
N ASP A 28 4.47 15.06 -10.97
CA ASP A 28 5.01 16.02 -11.92
C ASP A 28 5.48 17.28 -11.19
N LEU A 29 6.67 17.75 -11.54
CA LEU A 29 7.26 19.00 -11.06
C LEU A 29 7.22 20.02 -12.20
N GLU A 30 6.71 21.21 -11.93
CA GLU A 30 6.77 22.32 -12.88
C GLU A 30 8.16 22.96 -12.89
N THR A 31 8.37 23.89 -13.83
CA THR A 31 9.58 24.72 -13.87
C THR A 31 9.66 25.61 -12.64
N GLY A 32 10.85 25.72 -12.04
CA GLY A 32 11.09 26.54 -10.85
C GLY A 32 10.93 25.81 -9.52
N CYS A 33 10.69 24.51 -9.51
CA CYS A 33 10.73 23.71 -8.28
C CYS A 33 12.16 23.64 -7.74
N ALA A 34 12.33 23.96 -6.46
CA ALA A 34 13.60 23.79 -5.75
C ALA A 34 13.72 22.35 -5.26
N TRP A 35 14.93 21.79 -5.32
CA TRP A 35 15.18 20.45 -4.83
C TRP A 35 16.63 20.26 -4.38
N VAL A 36 16.86 19.27 -3.50
CA VAL A 36 18.18 18.89 -2.99
C VAL A 36 18.26 17.37 -2.86
N HIS A 37 19.47 16.79 -2.93
CA HIS A 37 19.64 15.37 -2.70
C HIS A 37 19.49 15.01 -1.24
N LEU A 38 19.00 13.82 -0.99
CA LEU A 38 18.94 13.21 0.33
C LEU A 38 19.97 12.08 0.40
N VAL A 39 20.73 12.06 1.49
CA VAL A 39 21.69 11.00 1.78
C VAL A 39 21.41 10.34 3.12
N GLU A 40 21.72 9.05 3.21
CA GLU A 40 21.79 8.28 4.46
C GLU A 40 23.23 7.78 4.60
N GLY A 41 23.96 8.32 5.58
CA GLY A 41 25.41 8.18 5.63
C GLY A 41 26.07 8.87 4.42
N ASN A 42 26.71 8.08 3.55
CA ASN A 42 27.35 8.54 2.31
C ASN A 42 26.63 8.04 1.04
N ARG A 43 25.43 7.46 1.19
CA ARG A 43 24.64 6.91 0.09
C ARG A 43 23.51 7.86 -0.24
N ARG A 44 23.41 8.28 -1.51
CA ARG A 44 22.21 8.98 -1.99
C ARG A 44 21.02 8.02 -1.94
N VAL A 45 19.95 8.48 -1.33
CA VAL A 45 18.70 7.72 -1.17
C VAL A 45 17.52 8.38 -1.87
N GLY A 46 17.63 9.65 -2.27
CA GLY A 46 16.53 10.34 -2.93
C GLY A 46 16.75 11.84 -3.10
N ILE A 47 15.63 12.56 -3.17
CA ILE A 47 15.57 14.03 -3.21
C ILE A 47 14.46 14.55 -2.29
N ALA A 48 14.64 15.77 -1.79
CA ALA A 48 13.56 16.58 -1.27
C ALA A 48 13.29 17.72 -2.24
N PHE A 49 12.02 18.11 -2.41
CA PHE A 49 11.65 19.18 -3.33
C PHE A 49 10.46 20.00 -2.84
N ALA A 50 10.36 21.24 -3.31
CA ALA A 50 9.22 22.12 -3.08
C ALA A 50 8.96 22.99 -4.31
N GLY A 51 7.71 23.44 -4.44
CA GLY A 51 7.24 24.28 -5.56
C GLY A 51 6.04 23.66 -6.26
N LEU A 52 5.60 24.33 -7.33
CA LEU A 52 4.39 23.95 -8.04
C LEU A 52 4.55 22.54 -8.63
N SER A 53 3.83 21.59 -8.06
CA SER A 53 3.91 20.19 -8.43
C SER A 53 2.56 19.52 -8.27
N ARG A 54 2.32 18.48 -9.08
CA ARG A 54 1.05 17.78 -9.17
C ARG A 54 1.22 16.32 -8.82
N PHE A 55 0.23 15.80 -8.12
CA PHE A 55 0.08 14.40 -7.79
C PHE A 55 -1.20 13.86 -8.42
N ALA A 56 -1.11 12.70 -9.08
CA ALA A 56 -2.27 11.98 -9.55
C ALA A 56 -2.07 10.47 -9.37
N VAL A 57 -3.08 9.79 -8.81
CA VAL A 57 -3.16 8.34 -8.74
C VAL A 57 -4.51 7.91 -9.26
N ASP A 58 -4.50 6.92 -10.15
CA ASP A 58 -5.68 6.20 -10.55
C ASP A 58 -5.68 4.82 -9.89
N ALA A 59 -6.40 4.69 -8.78
CA ALA A 59 -6.55 3.41 -8.08
C ALA A 59 -7.90 2.75 -8.39
N ILE A 60 -8.54 3.07 -9.52
CA ILE A 60 -9.77 2.42 -9.96
C ILE A 60 -9.43 1.12 -10.71
N GLU A 61 -10.06 0.03 -10.28
CA GLU A 61 -10.11 -1.24 -11.01
C GLU A 61 -11.56 -1.57 -11.38
N GLU A 62 -11.76 -1.94 -12.65
CA GLU A 62 -13.05 -2.43 -13.13
C GLU A 62 -13.21 -3.92 -12.76
N THR A 63 -14.31 -4.26 -12.10
CA THR A 63 -14.70 -5.64 -11.80
C THR A 63 -16.06 -5.97 -12.41
N GLU A 64 -16.41 -7.26 -12.49
CA GLU A 64 -17.71 -7.71 -13.00
C GLU A 64 -18.90 -7.15 -12.20
N VAL A 65 -18.69 -6.81 -10.93
CA VAL A 65 -19.71 -6.24 -10.02
C VAL A 65 -19.66 -4.71 -9.93
N GLY A 66 -18.75 -4.06 -10.67
CA GLY A 66 -18.60 -2.60 -10.70
C GLY A 66 -17.14 -2.13 -10.54
N ALA A 67 -16.93 -0.81 -10.57
CA ALA A 67 -15.62 -0.22 -10.35
C ALA A 67 -15.28 -0.13 -8.85
N LEU A 68 -14.10 -0.61 -8.46
CA LEU A 68 -13.57 -0.50 -7.11
C LEU A 68 -12.40 0.48 -7.08
N GLY A 69 -12.39 1.35 -6.08
CA GLY A 69 -11.28 2.27 -5.82
C GLY A 69 -11.64 3.74 -6.05
N LYS A 70 -10.62 4.60 -6.09
CA LYS A 70 -10.78 6.04 -6.22
C LYS A 70 -9.58 6.65 -6.90
N SER A 71 -9.81 7.47 -7.91
CA SER A 71 -8.74 8.33 -8.46
C SER A 71 -8.58 9.57 -7.59
N VAL A 72 -7.34 9.95 -7.33
CA VAL A 72 -6.97 11.16 -6.59
C VAL A 72 -6.14 12.04 -7.50
N THR A 73 -6.46 13.33 -7.57
CA THR A 73 -5.65 14.34 -8.27
C THR A 73 -5.60 15.57 -7.40
N THR A 74 -4.40 16.07 -7.12
CA THR A 74 -4.21 17.25 -6.28
C THR A 74 -2.89 17.96 -6.61
N THR A 75 -2.74 19.16 -6.06
CA THR A 75 -1.49 19.91 -6.05
C THR A 75 -0.77 19.62 -4.74
N LEU A 76 0.55 19.51 -4.81
CA LEU A 76 1.41 19.29 -3.65
C LEU A 76 1.76 20.63 -3.00
N ASP A 77 1.88 20.64 -1.68
CA ASP A 77 2.22 21.84 -0.91
C ASP A 77 3.27 21.54 0.17
N GLY A 78 4.17 22.51 0.38
CA GLY A 78 5.33 22.36 1.24
C GLY A 78 6.45 21.49 0.66
N VAL A 79 7.30 20.96 1.53
CA VAL A 79 8.41 20.07 1.15
C VAL A 79 7.93 18.63 1.02
N GLN A 80 8.25 18.03 -0.12
CA GLN A 80 7.97 16.63 -0.45
C GLN A 80 9.27 15.83 -0.45
N LEU A 81 9.20 14.54 -0.14
CA LEU A 81 10.33 13.62 -0.17
C LEU A 81 10.08 12.53 -1.21
N TYR A 82 11.07 12.26 -2.05
CA TYR A 82 11.08 11.12 -2.96
C TYR A 82 12.34 10.31 -2.71
N LEU A 83 12.16 9.05 -2.35
CA LEU A 83 13.22 8.08 -2.08
C LEU A 83 13.23 7.09 -3.23
N GLY A 84 14.35 7.03 -3.94
CA GLY A 84 14.46 6.30 -5.19
C GLY A 84 15.43 6.96 -6.14
N GLU A 85 15.72 6.27 -7.23
CA GLU A 85 16.55 6.81 -8.30
C GLU A 85 15.79 7.88 -9.09
N THR A 86 16.51 8.91 -9.52
CA THR A 86 15.97 10.01 -10.31
C THR A 86 17.06 10.58 -11.21
N THR A 87 16.65 11.20 -12.31
CA THR A 87 17.52 11.89 -13.28
C THR A 87 17.21 13.39 -13.34
N ILE A 88 16.58 13.93 -12.30
CA ILE A 88 16.13 15.33 -12.22
C ILE A 88 17.25 16.35 -12.52
N GLU A 89 18.51 15.98 -12.32
CA GLU A 89 19.69 16.77 -12.68
C GLU A 89 19.69 17.19 -14.15
N THR A 90 19.21 16.34 -15.07
CA THR A 90 19.20 16.65 -16.50
C THR A 90 18.21 17.75 -16.86
N ALA A 91 17.24 18.01 -15.98
CA ALA A 91 16.21 19.02 -16.14
C ALA A 91 16.41 20.21 -15.18
N SER A 92 17.63 20.39 -14.64
CA SER A 92 17.88 21.32 -13.54
C SER A 92 19.16 22.14 -13.67
N ARG A 93 19.21 23.25 -12.93
CA ARG A 93 20.40 24.08 -12.71
C ARG A 93 20.57 24.39 -11.23
N LYS A 94 21.74 24.90 -10.83
CA LYS A 94 21.93 25.42 -9.47
C LYS A 94 20.95 26.57 -9.20
N ALA A 95 20.25 26.52 -8.06
CA ALA A 95 19.31 27.54 -7.67
C ALA A 95 20.03 28.84 -7.28
N LYS A 96 19.47 29.97 -7.66
CA LYS A 96 19.79 31.31 -7.15
C LYS A 96 18.91 31.59 -5.95
N ASP A 97 19.33 32.50 -5.07
CA ASP A 97 18.53 32.85 -3.89
C ASP A 97 17.17 33.45 -4.29
N SER A 98 17.10 34.13 -5.44
CA SER A 98 15.83 34.60 -6.03
C SER A 98 14.89 33.46 -6.41
N ASP A 99 15.40 32.33 -6.91
CA ASP A 99 14.56 31.18 -7.26
C ASP A 99 13.90 30.63 -6.00
N ILE A 100 14.70 30.47 -4.93
CA ILE A 100 14.26 29.96 -3.63
C ILE A 100 13.29 30.92 -2.94
N GLY A 101 13.56 32.22 -3.01
CA GLY A 101 12.68 33.25 -2.45
C GLY A 101 11.28 33.28 -3.05
N THR A 102 11.12 32.94 -4.33
CA THR A 102 9.78 32.84 -4.96
C THR A 102 8.92 31.71 -4.39
N LEU A 103 9.54 30.73 -3.73
CA LEU A 103 8.88 29.61 -3.07
C LEU A 103 8.58 29.89 -1.58
N GLY A 104 8.92 31.09 -1.08
CA GLY A 104 8.64 31.51 0.29
C GLY A 104 9.72 31.15 1.32
N PHE A 105 10.89 30.67 0.88
CA PHE A 105 12.01 30.36 1.76
C PHE A 105 13.00 31.53 1.84
N ASP A 106 13.61 31.73 3.02
CA ASP A 106 14.67 32.71 3.24
C ASP A 106 16.03 32.20 2.73
N GLY A 107 16.12 32.05 1.41
CA GLY A 107 17.31 31.52 0.74
C GLY A 107 17.52 30.01 0.93
N ARG A 108 18.72 29.54 0.56
CA ARG A 108 19.03 28.10 0.51
C ARG A 108 19.05 27.44 1.88
N ASP A 109 19.48 28.17 2.92
CA ASP A 109 19.55 27.65 4.28
C ASP A 109 18.12 27.44 4.82
N GLY A 110 17.22 28.42 4.63
CA GLY A 110 15.81 28.26 5.00
C GLY A 110 15.10 27.12 4.27
N PHE A 111 15.46 26.85 3.00
CA PHE A 111 14.97 25.65 2.30
C PHE A 111 15.51 24.35 2.92
N SER A 112 16.80 24.32 3.29
CA SER A 112 17.43 23.13 3.89
C SER A 112 16.84 22.83 5.27
N ASP A 113 16.59 23.86 6.09
CA ASP A 113 15.91 23.74 7.38
C ASP A 113 14.49 23.18 7.22
N ALA A 114 13.75 23.61 6.18
CA ALA A 114 12.43 23.07 5.88
C ALA A 114 12.49 21.60 5.42
N VAL A 115 13.56 21.20 4.73
CA VAL A 115 13.81 19.79 4.37
C VAL A 115 14.08 18.96 5.62
N ASP A 116 14.92 19.43 6.53
CA ASP A 116 15.20 18.72 7.79
C ASP A 116 13.92 18.57 8.63
N ALA A 117 13.10 19.63 8.72
CA ALA A 117 11.80 19.56 9.38
C ALA A 117 10.85 18.54 8.73
N ALA A 118 10.84 18.46 7.39
CA ALA A 118 10.02 17.49 6.67
C ALA A 118 10.51 16.05 6.84
N ILE A 119 11.83 15.83 6.92
CA ILE A 119 12.41 14.52 7.25
C ILE A 119 11.99 14.12 8.67
N GLU A 120 12.11 15.05 9.62
CA GLU A 120 11.74 14.78 11.01
C GLU A 120 10.25 14.41 11.12
N ASP A 121 9.36 15.21 10.52
CA ASP A 121 7.92 14.96 10.54
C ASP A 121 7.53 13.65 9.86
N LYS A 122 8.01 13.43 8.61
CA LYS A 122 7.53 12.34 7.75
C LYS A 122 8.25 11.01 7.94
N VAL A 123 9.47 11.02 8.48
CA VAL A 123 10.31 9.82 8.63
C VAL A 123 10.56 9.48 10.09
N ASN A 124 10.86 10.48 10.93
CA ASN A 124 11.27 10.27 12.33
C ASN A 124 10.15 10.52 13.35
N GLY A 125 9.03 11.12 12.94
CA GLY A 125 7.98 11.62 13.81
C GLY A 125 7.18 10.55 14.56
N HIS A 126 6.32 11.02 15.48
CA HIS A 126 5.59 10.21 16.48
C HIS A 126 4.62 9.13 15.92
N GLY A 127 4.46 9.04 14.59
CA GLY A 127 3.64 8.02 13.90
C GLY A 127 4.43 6.92 13.18
N ARG A 128 5.77 6.85 13.35
CA ARG A 128 6.69 5.81 12.83
C ARG A 128 6.23 5.15 11.52
N THR A 129 6.29 5.89 10.42
CA THR A 129 6.40 5.26 9.10
C THR A 129 7.77 4.60 9.05
N HIS A 130 7.85 3.36 9.54
CA HIS A 130 9.06 2.57 9.46
C HIS A 130 9.31 2.20 8.00
N LEU A 131 10.07 3.04 7.31
CA LEU A 131 10.66 2.72 6.03
C LEU A 131 11.73 1.65 6.27
N VAL A 132 11.28 0.39 6.21
CA VAL A 132 12.15 -0.76 6.00
C VAL A 132 12.66 -0.64 4.57
N GLN A 133 13.98 -0.64 4.43
CA GLN A 133 14.71 -0.46 3.17
C GLN A 133 14.01 -1.26 2.06
N SER A 134 13.24 -0.58 1.22
CA SER A 134 12.42 -1.21 0.20
C SER A 134 13.17 -1.22 -1.12
N GLU A 135 13.02 -2.29 -1.89
CA GLU A 135 13.47 -2.38 -3.28
C GLU A 135 12.58 -1.54 -4.23
N GLY A 136 11.96 -0.47 -3.73
CA GLY A 136 10.95 0.31 -4.44
C GLY A 136 11.10 1.81 -4.22
N ASN A 137 10.42 2.58 -5.06
CA ASN A 137 10.39 4.04 -4.96
C ASN A 137 9.32 4.45 -3.96
N VAL A 138 9.64 5.39 -3.08
CA VAL A 138 8.73 5.90 -2.06
C VAL A 138 8.59 7.41 -2.22
N PHE A 139 7.36 7.89 -2.29
CA PHE A 139 7.02 9.30 -2.27
C PHE A 139 6.26 9.61 -0.98
N LEU A 140 6.72 10.60 -0.24
CA LEU A 140 6.10 11.12 0.97
C LEU A 140 5.79 12.60 0.74
N GLY A 141 4.53 12.96 0.82
CA GLY A 141 4.10 14.31 0.49
C GLY A 141 2.94 14.81 1.32
N THR A 142 2.49 16.00 0.98
CA THR A 142 1.32 16.65 1.53
C THR A 142 0.63 17.44 0.41
N ASP A 143 -0.70 17.42 0.39
CA ASP A 143 -1.45 18.24 -0.57
C ASP A 143 -1.72 19.67 -0.06
N ILE A 144 -2.30 20.50 -0.92
CA ILE A 144 -2.72 21.88 -0.60
C ILE A 144 -3.76 22.00 0.55
N HIS A 145 -4.33 20.89 1.01
CA HIS A 145 -5.25 20.83 2.15
C HIS A 145 -4.59 20.20 3.39
N SER A 146 -3.26 20.11 3.40
CA SER A 146 -2.46 19.51 4.46
C SER A 146 -2.72 18.02 4.67
N LYS A 147 -3.26 17.31 3.67
CA LYS A 147 -3.48 15.86 3.77
C LYS A 147 -2.20 15.10 3.44
N PRO A 148 -1.76 14.15 4.29
CA PRO A 148 -0.57 13.38 4.05
C PRO A 148 -0.76 12.43 2.86
N ILE A 149 0.32 12.25 2.11
CA ILE A 149 0.41 11.36 0.95
C ILE A 149 1.56 10.39 1.16
N VAL A 150 1.30 9.10 1.03
CA VAL A 150 2.34 8.07 0.92
C VAL A 150 2.10 7.28 -0.35
N LEU A 151 3.12 7.14 -1.19
CA LEU A 151 3.06 6.32 -2.39
C LEU A 151 4.30 5.44 -2.43
N VAL A 152 4.12 4.13 -2.58
CA VAL A 152 5.18 3.13 -2.71
C VAL A 152 4.97 2.41 -4.01
N ILE A 153 6.00 2.36 -4.85
CA ILE A 153 5.97 1.69 -6.16
C ILE A 153 7.07 0.64 -6.19
N LYS A 154 6.70 -0.60 -6.52
CA LYS A 154 7.63 -1.71 -6.75
C LYS A 154 7.24 -2.45 -8.03
N GLY A 155 7.97 -2.18 -9.12
CA GLY A 155 7.64 -2.75 -10.43
C GLY A 155 6.30 -2.22 -10.94
N LYS A 156 5.29 -3.10 -10.96
CA LYS A 156 3.90 -2.75 -11.32
C LYS A 156 2.98 -2.63 -10.10
N ASP A 157 3.46 -3.02 -8.94
CA ASP A 157 2.69 -2.95 -7.70
C ASP A 157 2.81 -1.54 -7.12
N LEU A 158 1.68 -1.03 -6.63
CA LEU A 158 1.54 0.29 -6.08
C LEU A 158 0.77 0.22 -4.76
N VAL A 159 1.30 0.85 -3.73
CA VAL A 159 0.57 1.11 -2.49
C VAL A 159 0.48 2.62 -2.31
N PHE A 160 -0.72 3.12 -2.02
CA PHE A 160 -0.99 4.53 -1.88
C PHE A 160 -1.86 4.77 -0.64
N VAL A 161 -1.43 5.70 0.20
CA VAL A 161 -2.16 6.18 1.36
C VAL A 161 -2.48 7.65 1.12
N TYR A 162 -3.75 8.00 1.28
CA TYR A 162 -4.22 9.37 1.18
C TYR A 162 -5.33 9.60 2.17
N ASP A 163 -5.09 10.54 3.09
CA ASP A 163 -5.97 10.77 4.23
C ASP A 163 -6.09 9.46 5.05
N GLU A 164 -7.29 9.10 5.51
CA GLU A 164 -7.57 7.85 6.21
C GLU A 164 -7.81 6.63 5.30
N ASN A 165 -7.35 6.66 4.05
CA ASN A 165 -7.60 5.59 3.06
C ASN A 165 -6.30 4.95 2.59
N VAL A 166 -6.28 3.62 2.51
CA VAL A 166 -5.17 2.83 1.98
C VAL A 166 -5.62 2.05 0.75
N PHE A 167 -4.86 2.17 -0.33
CA PHE A 167 -5.05 1.46 -1.58
C PHE A 167 -3.79 0.65 -1.87
N SER A 168 -3.95 -0.63 -2.17
CA SER A 168 -2.90 -1.50 -2.71
C SER A 168 -3.39 -2.02 -4.04
N VAL A 169 -2.64 -1.79 -5.11
CA VAL A 169 -2.92 -2.22 -6.47
C VAL A 169 -1.76 -3.10 -6.91
N GLY A 170 -1.99 -4.40 -7.04
CA GLY A 170 -1.05 -5.35 -7.62
C GLY A 170 -1.59 -5.94 -8.93
N GLU A 171 -0.78 -6.73 -9.62
CA GLU A 171 -1.17 -7.30 -10.93
C GLU A 171 -2.44 -8.18 -10.88
N LYS A 172 -2.69 -8.84 -9.74
CA LYS A 172 -3.76 -9.84 -9.58
C LYS A 172 -4.83 -9.45 -8.58
N GLU A 173 -4.47 -8.62 -7.62
CA GLU A 173 -5.29 -8.30 -6.47
C GLU A 173 -5.20 -6.82 -6.13
N THR A 174 -6.31 -6.30 -5.64
CA THR A 174 -6.40 -4.95 -5.10
C THR A 174 -6.99 -4.99 -3.70
N VAL A 175 -6.47 -4.13 -2.84
CA VAL A 175 -6.95 -3.96 -1.47
C VAL A 175 -7.29 -2.50 -1.25
N HIS A 176 -8.47 -2.23 -0.74
CA HIS A 176 -8.89 -0.90 -0.33
C HIS A 176 -9.35 -0.94 1.12
N VAL A 177 -8.74 -0.10 1.95
CA VAL A 177 -9.09 0.07 3.37
C VAL A 177 -9.56 1.50 3.57
N ASP A 178 -10.76 1.66 4.10
CA ASP A 178 -11.32 2.93 4.52
C ASP A 178 -12.17 2.76 5.79
N LYS A 179 -12.84 3.83 6.23
CA LYS A 179 -13.73 3.83 7.41
C LYS A 179 -14.87 2.81 7.34
N SER A 180 -15.24 2.33 6.15
CA SER A 180 -16.31 1.36 5.95
C SER A 180 -15.84 -0.09 6.10
N GLY A 181 -14.53 -0.33 6.04
CA GLY A 181 -13.93 -1.65 6.19
C GLY A 181 -12.83 -1.93 5.17
N VAL A 182 -12.58 -3.22 4.92
CA VAL A 182 -11.58 -3.73 3.99
C VAL A 182 -12.27 -4.37 2.79
N ARG A 183 -11.88 -3.99 1.58
CA ARG A 183 -12.32 -4.61 0.33
C ARG A 183 -11.11 -5.20 -0.38
N ILE A 184 -11.23 -6.46 -0.78
CA ILE A 184 -10.20 -7.19 -1.53
C ILE A 184 -10.83 -7.62 -2.86
N GLY A 185 -10.34 -7.09 -3.96
CA GLY A 185 -10.77 -7.44 -5.31
C GLY A 185 -9.73 -8.32 -6.01
N GLN A 186 -10.20 -9.32 -6.75
CA GLN A 186 -9.37 -10.07 -7.70
C GLN A 186 -9.77 -9.70 -9.13
N ARG A 187 -8.82 -9.79 -10.06
CA ARG A 187 -9.08 -9.55 -11.49
C ARG A 187 -10.19 -10.45 -12.08
N GLU A 188 -10.43 -11.61 -11.47
CA GLU A 188 -11.51 -12.54 -11.82
C GLU A 188 -12.90 -12.09 -11.32
N GLY A 189 -13.06 -10.85 -10.82
CA GLY A 189 -14.34 -10.31 -10.37
C GLY A 189 -14.73 -10.68 -8.93
N LYS A 190 -14.03 -11.63 -8.31
CA LYS A 190 -14.26 -11.98 -6.90
C LYS A 190 -13.87 -10.82 -6.00
N THR A 191 -14.84 -10.35 -5.21
CA THR A 191 -14.64 -9.25 -4.27
C THR A 191 -15.03 -9.73 -2.87
N LEU A 192 -14.06 -9.75 -1.94
CA LEU A 192 -14.32 -9.97 -0.52
C LEU A 192 -14.45 -8.61 0.18
N MET A 193 -15.51 -8.43 0.96
CA MET A 193 -15.69 -7.22 1.77
C MET A 193 -15.84 -7.59 3.24
N ILE A 194 -14.99 -6.99 4.09
CA ILE A 194 -15.03 -7.12 5.54
C ILE A 194 -15.45 -5.77 6.09
N SER A 195 -16.60 -5.70 6.74
CA SER A 195 -17.16 -4.46 7.29
C SER A 195 -17.78 -4.71 8.67
N LYS A 196 -18.25 -3.64 9.32
CA LYS A 196 -19.04 -3.75 10.56
C LYS A 196 -20.31 -4.60 10.41
N ASP A 197 -20.83 -4.73 9.18
CA ASP A 197 -22.03 -5.49 8.86
C ASP A 197 -21.72 -6.96 8.53
N GLY A 198 -20.48 -7.41 8.76
CA GLY A 198 -20.00 -8.76 8.51
C GLY A 198 -19.12 -8.89 7.27
N ILE A 199 -18.86 -10.14 6.88
CA ILE A 199 -18.06 -10.53 5.71
C ILE A 199 -19.00 -10.87 4.54
N LYS A 200 -18.77 -10.26 3.37
CA LYS A 200 -19.54 -10.49 2.12
C LYS A 200 -18.61 -10.93 0.99
N GLY A 201 -19.15 -11.59 -0.04
CA GLY A 201 -18.39 -12.08 -1.19
C GLY A 201 -17.81 -13.49 -1.01
N LEU A 202 -18.38 -14.26 -0.09
CA LEU A 202 -18.06 -15.67 0.15
C LEU A 202 -19.09 -16.60 -0.50
N GLU A 203 -19.70 -16.20 -1.63
CA GLU A 203 -20.77 -16.95 -2.30
C GLU A 203 -20.36 -18.40 -2.62
N GLY A 204 -19.07 -18.65 -2.88
CA GLY A 204 -18.54 -20.01 -3.06
C GLY A 204 -18.49 -20.87 -1.79
N LEU A 205 -18.61 -20.29 -0.59
CA LEU A 205 -18.69 -21.02 0.67
C LEU A 205 -20.12 -21.43 1.05
N GLU A 206 -21.14 -20.82 0.43
CA GLU A 206 -22.56 -21.19 0.67
C GLU A 206 -22.85 -22.65 0.30
N HIS A 207 -22.02 -23.26 -0.55
CA HIS A 207 -22.17 -24.63 -1.03
C HIS A 207 -21.09 -25.59 -0.51
N VAL A 208 -20.23 -25.16 0.42
CA VAL A 208 -19.20 -26.07 0.97
C VAL A 208 -19.85 -27.24 1.68
N GLY A 209 -20.97 -27.03 2.38
CA GLY A 209 -21.73 -28.12 3.02
C GLY A 209 -22.16 -29.19 2.02
N SER A 210 -22.76 -28.78 0.89
CA SER A 210 -23.24 -29.71 -0.14
C SER A 210 -22.09 -30.36 -0.92
N ILE A 211 -20.98 -29.66 -1.15
CA ILE A 211 -19.77 -30.21 -1.76
C ILE A 211 -19.14 -31.28 -0.85
N VAL A 212 -19.04 -31.00 0.44
CA VAL A 212 -18.52 -31.94 1.45
C VAL A 212 -19.46 -33.14 1.56
N GLU A 213 -20.77 -32.95 1.64
CA GLU A 213 -21.76 -34.03 1.66
C GLU A 213 -21.67 -34.91 0.40
N ALA A 214 -21.52 -34.30 -0.78
CA ALA A 214 -21.36 -35.03 -2.03
C ALA A 214 -20.05 -35.83 -2.08
N ALA A 215 -18.95 -35.26 -1.60
CA ALA A 215 -17.65 -35.92 -1.53
C ALA A 215 -17.67 -37.10 -0.53
N VAL A 216 -18.26 -36.88 0.66
CA VAL A 216 -18.43 -37.92 1.69
C VAL A 216 -19.37 -39.02 1.21
N SER A 217 -20.51 -38.67 0.61
CA SER A 217 -21.44 -39.64 0.01
C SER A 217 -20.81 -40.40 -1.16
N GLY A 218 -20.00 -39.74 -1.99
CA GLY A 218 -19.22 -40.37 -3.05
C GLY A 218 -18.19 -41.37 -2.50
N ALA A 219 -17.48 -41.01 -1.43
CA ALA A 219 -16.54 -41.90 -0.76
C ALA A 219 -17.24 -43.11 -0.11
N LEU A 220 -18.38 -42.88 0.56
CA LEU A 220 -19.18 -43.93 1.19
C LEU A 220 -19.85 -44.86 0.18
N SER A 221 -20.33 -44.32 -0.95
CA SER A 221 -20.87 -45.13 -2.05
C SER A 221 -19.77 -45.91 -2.77
N GLY A 222 -18.57 -45.34 -2.92
CA GLY A 222 -17.37 -46.04 -3.40
C GLY A 222 -16.95 -47.20 -2.49
N LEU A 223 -17.08 -47.03 -1.17
CA LEU A 223 -16.88 -48.09 -0.18
C LEU A 223 -17.96 -49.18 -0.27
N SER A 224 -19.21 -48.81 -0.59
CA SER A 224 -20.32 -49.78 -0.78
C SER A 224 -20.19 -50.64 -2.05
N ALA A 225 -19.38 -50.19 -3.03
CA ALA A 225 -19.05 -50.95 -4.24
C ALA A 225 -18.00 -52.05 -3.99
N ILE A 226 -17.37 -52.07 -2.81
CA ILE A 226 -16.54 -53.18 -2.36
C ILE A 226 -17.49 -54.26 -1.85
N LYS A 227 -17.70 -55.32 -2.65
CA LYS A 227 -18.49 -56.49 -2.26
C LYS A 227 -18.09 -56.99 -0.86
N PRO A 228 -19.04 -57.43 -0.03
CA PRO A 228 -18.77 -57.84 1.34
C PRO A 228 -17.89 -59.10 1.33
N TRP A 229 -16.61 -58.94 1.65
CA TRP A 229 -15.79 -60.10 1.93
C TRP A 229 -16.29 -60.71 3.24
N LYS A 230 -16.90 -61.89 3.10
CA LYS A 230 -17.22 -62.78 4.20
C LYS A 230 -15.93 -63.12 4.97
N SER A 231 -15.63 -62.36 6.01
CA SER A 231 -15.20 -62.86 7.32
C SER A 231 -14.72 -61.70 8.16
N LEU A 232 -15.46 -61.37 9.21
CA LEU A 232 -14.92 -61.29 10.56
C LEU A 232 -16.11 -61.39 11.51
N LYS A 233 -16.35 -62.63 11.96
CA LYS A 233 -17.02 -62.85 13.24
C LYS A 233 -16.14 -62.22 14.32
N ALA A 234 -16.80 -61.61 15.31
CA ALA A 234 -16.26 -60.78 16.40
C ALA A 234 -16.07 -59.32 15.94
N VAL A 235 -16.79 -58.33 16.47
CA VAL A 235 -17.15 -58.14 17.88
C VAL A 235 -18.59 -57.59 17.99
N ARG A 236 -19.40 -58.28 18.80
CA ARG A 236 -20.67 -57.79 19.33
C ARG A 236 -20.39 -56.66 20.33
N ARG A 237 -21.32 -55.71 20.39
CA ARG A 237 -21.56 -54.66 21.39
C ARG A 237 -20.98 -53.27 21.04
N LEU A 238 -21.78 -52.50 20.32
CA LEU A 238 -22.13 -51.16 20.81
C LEU A 238 -23.26 -51.34 21.81
N PRO A 239 -23.18 -50.72 23.00
CA PRO A 239 -24.25 -49.79 23.32
C PRO A 239 -23.74 -48.54 24.07
N TYR A 240 -24.49 -47.44 23.91
CA TYR A 240 -24.33 -46.15 24.58
C TYR A 240 -23.10 -45.35 24.14
N ALA A 241 -23.08 -44.03 24.15
CA ALA A 241 -24.06 -42.94 24.15
C ALA A 241 -23.16 -41.70 24.16
N TRP A 242 -23.59 -40.63 23.48
CA TRP A 242 -23.28 -39.23 23.79
C TRP A 242 -22.17 -39.02 24.84
N ASP A 243 -20.93 -38.81 24.38
CA ASP A 243 -19.90 -38.19 25.22
C ASP A 243 -20.09 -36.67 25.10
N ASP A 244 -20.40 -36.09 26.24
CA ASP A 244 -20.54 -34.68 26.52
C ASP A 244 -19.29 -33.91 26.07
N VAL A 245 -19.52 -32.84 25.30
CA VAL A 245 -18.50 -31.83 25.00
C VAL A 245 -18.60 -30.77 26.10
N ASP A 246 -18.18 -31.12 27.31
CA ASP A 246 -17.99 -30.19 28.43
C ASP A 246 -16.82 -30.67 29.29
N GLU A 247 -15.61 -30.18 28.98
CA GLU A 247 -14.49 -29.91 29.90
C GLU A 247 -13.28 -29.50 29.06
N PHE A 248 -13.27 -28.23 28.63
CA PHE A 248 -12.06 -27.58 28.12
C PHE A 248 -11.36 -26.95 29.33
N ASP A 249 -10.47 -27.73 29.96
CA ASP A 249 -9.65 -27.32 31.09
C ASP A 249 -8.60 -26.29 30.61
N TRP A 250 -8.58 -25.14 31.29
CA TRP A 250 -7.56 -24.11 31.14
C TRP A 250 -6.40 -24.46 32.06
N ASP A 251 -5.30 -24.97 31.50
CA ASP A 251 -4.02 -24.99 32.21
C ASP A 251 -3.19 -23.77 31.80
N ASP A 252 -3.15 -22.80 32.71
CA ASP A 252 -2.12 -21.77 32.80
C ASP A 252 -0.82 -22.38 33.35
N ASP A 253 0.29 -22.17 32.64
CA ASP A 253 1.66 -22.13 33.19
C ASP A 253 2.48 -21.03 32.47
#